data_AF-A0A3M1CP29-F1
#
_entry.id   AF-A0A3M1CP29-F1
#
_cell.length_a   1.000
_cell.length_b   1.000
_cell.length_c   1.000
_cell.angle_alpha   90.00
_cell.angle_beta   90.00
_cell.angle_gamma   90.00
#
_symmetry.space_group_name_H-M   'P 1'
#
loop_
_entity.id
_entity.type
_entity.pdbx_description
1 polymer ?
#
loop_
_entity_poly.entity_id
_entity_poly.type
_entity_poly.pdbx_seq_one_letter_code
_entity_poly.pdbx_strand_id
1 'polypeptide(L)'
;KVDGERVAAILTEAAKDGTGAVVGEAALQILDAYGIPVAGYLYADSPARAVAAAKKIGYPVVMKIASPSLLHKTEIGAVMVDLRTDKEIKDGFAELKRRAAKVKSTEPFSVALQRMVPGGVETVIGMTTDPSFGPLVMFGLGGIYVEVLKDVTFRINPLTTQDAKEMIRQLRSYPLLTGFRGAPAVNLTIIEEALLRVSQLVRDFQTIAEVDINPFIVSATPEDCRAVDARFIVRDTQLPRKKRNKEGLP
;
A
#
# COMPACT_ATOMS: atom_id res chain seq x y z
N LYS A 1 1.32 -9.10 -17.10
CA LYS A 1 2.50 -8.21 -17.25
C LYS A 1 3.40 -8.49 -16.06
N VAL A 2 4.66 -8.87 -16.29
CA VAL A 2 5.66 -9.11 -15.24
C VAL A 2 6.94 -8.45 -15.73
N ASP A 3 7.44 -7.49 -14.96
CA ASP A 3 8.70 -6.77 -15.23
C ASP A 3 9.65 -6.98 -14.04
N GLY A 4 10.32 -8.15 -14.06
CA GLY A 4 11.23 -8.55 -12.98
C GLY A 4 12.49 -7.70 -12.90
N GLU A 5 12.98 -7.18 -14.03
CA GLU A 5 14.19 -6.34 -14.05
C GLU A 5 13.97 -5.03 -13.29
N ARG A 6 12.82 -4.38 -13.51
CA ARG A 6 12.45 -3.17 -12.75
C ARG A 6 12.35 -3.44 -11.26
N VAL A 7 11.72 -4.54 -10.86
CA VAL A 7 11.60 -4.91 -9.44
C VAL A 7 12.98 -5.17 -8.84
N ALA A 8 13.84 -5.95 -9.52
CA ALA A 8 15.19 -6.23 -9.07
C ALA A 8 15.98 -4.95 -8.81
N ALA A 9 15.92 -3.99 -9.74
CA ALA A 9 16.61 -2.70 -9.60
C ALA A 9 16.15 -1.92 -8.36
N ILE A 10 14.84 -1.83 -8.12
CA ILE A 10 14.28 -1.16 -6.94
C ILE A 10 14.71 -1.84 -5.65
N LEU A 11 14.62 -3.18 -5.59
CA LEU A 11 14.98 -3.94 -4.39
C LEU A 11 16.48 -3.87 -4.09
N THR A 12 17.33 -3.90 -5.12
CA THR A 12 18.78 -3.75 -4.96
C THR A 12 19.14 -2.36 -4.44
N GLU A 13 18.47 -1.31 -4.89
CA GLU A 13 18.73 0.04 -4.40
C GLU A 13 18.32 0.18 -2.92
N ALA A 14 17.13 -0.31 -2.55
CA ALA A 14 16.68 -0.27 -1.16
C ALA A 14 17.54 -1.11 -0.20
N ALA A 15 18.19 -2.16 -0.68
CA ALA A 15 19.15 -2.94 0.11
C ALA A 15 20.41 -2.13 0.46
N LYS A 16 20.84 -1.19 -0.39
CA LYS A 16 22.00 -0.32 -0.15
C LYS A 16 21.74 0.75 0.90
N ASP A 17 20.49 1.22 1.01
CA ASP A 17 20.07 2.27 1.93
C ASP A 17 20.05 1.82 3.41
N GLY A 18 20.40 0.56 3.70
CA GLY A 18 20.58 0.01 5.04
C GLY A 18 19.28 -0.23 5.84
N THR A 19 18.18 0.40 5.44
CA THR A 19 16.86 0.20 6.07
C THR A 19 16.11 -1.00 5.50
N GLY A 20 16.39 -1.38 4.24
CA GLY A 20 15.67 -2.40 3.50
C GLY A 20 14.20 -2.03 3.21
N ALA A 21 13.75 -0.82 3.53
CA ALA A 21 12.36 -0.42 3.34
C ALA A 21 12.16 0.22 1.96
N VAL A 22 11.16 -0.28 1.21
CA VAL A 22 10.67 0.38 -0.01
C VAL A 22 9.28 0.95 0.29
N VAL A 23 9.11 2.25 0.10
CA VAL A 23 7.84 2.97 0.38
C VAL A 23 7.49 3.91 -0.76
N GLY A 24 6.26 4.42 -0.76
CA GLY A 24 5.83 5.46 -1.69
C GLY A 24 5.82 5.01 -3.15
N GLU A 25 6.33 5.84 -4.06
CA GLU A 25 6.30 5.54 -5.49
C GLU A 25 7.04 4.24 -5.83
N ALA A 26 8.24 4.03 -5.30
CA ALA A 26 9.03 2.83 -5.60
C ALA A 26 8.26 1.54 -5.23
N ALA A 27 7.54 1.54 -4.11
CA ALA A 27 6.72 0.40 -3.69
C ALA A 27 5.57 0.15 -4.69
N LEU A 28 4.92 1.20 -5.17
CA LEU A 28 3.81 1.09 -6.10
C LEU A 28 4.28 0.76 -7.53
N GLN A 29 5.51 1.14 -7.89
CA GLN A 29 6.15 0.68 -9.11
C GLN A 29 6.44 -0.82 -9.12
N ILE A 30 6.76 -1.43 -7.96
CA ILE A 30 6.88 -2.88 -7.81
C ILE A 30 5.52 -3.56 -8.08
N LEU A 31 4.44 -3.03 -7.50
CA LEU A 31 3.09 -3.55 -7.73
C LEU A 31 2.66 -3.45 -9.21
N ASP A 32 2.87 -2.30 -9.85
CA ASP A 32 2.57 -2.10 -11.29
C ASP A 32 3.38 -3.05 -12.19
N ALA A 33 4.65 -3.31 -11.84
CA ALA A 33 5.51 -4.24 -12.56
C ALA A 33 4.94 -5.67 -12.55
N TYR A 34 4.17 -6.04 -11.53
CA TYR A 34 3.45 -7.31 -11.43
C TYR A 34 1.98 -7.23 -11.87
N GLY A 35 1.55 -6.12 -12.45
CA GLY A 35 0.19 -5.94 -12.96
C GLY A 35 -0.86 -5.74 -11.88
N ILE A 36 -0.46 -5.41 -10.65
CA ILE A 36 -1.39 -5.00 -9.59
C ILE A 36 -1.75 -3.53 -9.84
N PRO A 37 -3.04 -3.18 -9.97
CA PRO A 37 -3.44 -1.79 -10.22
C PRO A 37 -2.99 -0.86 -9.10
N VAL A 38 -2.39 0.28 -9.44
CA VAL A 38 -1.94 1.29 -8.49
C VAL A 38 -2.54 2.65 -8.81
N ALA A 39 -2.79 3.46 -7.79
CA ALA A 39 -3.15 4.85 -8.01
C ALA A 39 -1.90 5.59 -8.55
N GLY A 40 -2.08 6.37 -9.61
CA GLY A 40 -1.02 7.21 -10.14
C GLY A 40 -0.84 8.48 -9.31
N TYR A 41 0.39 9.01 -9.27
CA TYR A 41 0.72 10.22 -8.50
C TYR A 41 1.46 11.25 -9.31
N LEU A 42 1.31 12.50 -8.88
CA LEU A 42 2.14 13.61 -9.30
C LEU A 42 2.69 14.31 -8.06
N TYR A 43 3.99 14.50 -8.03
CA TYR A 43 4.65 15.22 -6.96
C TYR A 43 4.61 16.73 -7.18
N ALA A 44 4.52 17.48 -6.09
CA ALA A 44 4.62 18.92 -6.09
C ALA A 44 5.38 19.43 -4.85
N ASP A 45 6.31 20.33 -5.08
CA ASP A 45 7.11 21.03 -4.05
C ASP A 45 6.65 22.49 -3.83
N SER A 46 5.62 22.92 -4.57
CA SER A 46 5.06 24.26 -4.48
C SER A 46 3.54 24.25 -4.71
N PRO A 47 2.80 25.26 -4.19
CA PRO A 47 1.36 25.36 -4.41
C PRO A 47 0.99 25.44 -5.90
N ALA A 48 1.80 26.13 -6.71
CA ALA A 48 1.56 26.24 -8.15
C ALA A 48 1.68 24.90 -8.86
N ARG A 49 2.73 24.11 -8.55
CA ARG A 49 2.88 22.75 -9.08
C ARG A 49 1.79 21.81 -8.56
N ALA A 50 1.35 21.96 -7.33
CA ALA A 50 0.26 21.15 -6.77
C ALA A 50 -1.05 21.40 -7.52
N VAL A 51 -1.38 22.66 -7.83
CA VAL A 51 -2.55 22.99 -8.66
C VAL A 51 -2.42 22.43 -10.07
N ALA A 52 -1.25 22.56 -10.70
CA ALA A 52 -1.00 22.00 -12.03
C ALA A 52 -1.17 20.47 -12.06
N ALA A 53 -0.63 19.78 -11.04
CA ALA A 53 -0.79 18.35 -10.85
C ALA A 53 -2.26 17.96 -10.66
N ALA A 54 -3.00 18.66 -9.79
CA ALA A 54 -4.43 18.40 -9.56
C ALA A 54 -5.25 18.54 -10.84
N LYS A 55 -4.99 19.57 -11.67
CA LYS A 55 -5.66 19.74 -12.97
C LYS A 55 -5.34 18.63 -13.95
N LYS A 56 -4.11 18.12 -13.96
CA LYS A 56 -3.70 17.01 -14.83
C LYS A 56 -4.35 15.69 -14.39
N ILE A 57 -4.51 15.46 -13.10
CA ILE A 57 -5.16 14.27 -12.54
C ILE A 57 -6.68 14.33 -12.72
N GLY A 58 -7.27 15.52 -12.56
CA GLY A 58 -8.71 15.73 -12.47
C GLY A 58 -9.22 15.62 -11.03
N TYR A 59 -10.15 16.49 -10.66
CA TYR A 59 -10.76 16.54 -9.33
C TYR A 59 -11.86 15.47 -9.14
N PRO A 60 -12.18 15.04 -7.90
CA PRO A 60 -11.47 15.37 -6.65
C PRO A 60 -10.13 14.65 -6.52
N VAL A 61 -9.21 15.25 -5.76
CA VAL A 61 -7.87 14.71 -5.50
C VAL A 61 -7.58 14.55 -4.01
N VAL A 62 -6.70 13.60 -3.71
CA VAL A 62 -6.05 13.41 -2.42
C VAL A 62 -4.65 14.01 -2.50
N MET A 63 -4.19 14.67 -1.43
CA MET A 63 -2.85 15.22 -1.31
C MET A 63 -2.22 14.72 -0.02
N LYS A 64 -1.07 14.04 -0.13
CA LYS A 64 -0.34 13.48 1.02
C LYS A 64 1.09 14.00 1.08
N ILE A 65 1.64 14.17 2.27
CA ILE A 65 3.05 14.54 2.45
C ILE A 65 3.93 13.43 1.84
N ALA A 66 4.86 13.83 0.99
CA ALA A 66 5.78 12.95 0.28
C ALA A 66 7.20 13.05 0.89
N SER A 67 7.32 12.56 2.12
CA SER A 67 8.60 12.51 2.84
C SER A 67 8.67 11.19 3.62
N PRO A 68 9.57 10.26 3.25
CA PRO A 68 9.75 8.97 3.93
C PRO A 68 9.89 9.09 5.44
N SER A 69 10.61 10.12 5.91
CA SER A 69 10.82 10.40 7.33
C SER A 69 9.55 10.87 8.10
N LEU A 70 8.50 11.28 7.39
CA LEU A 70 7.24 11.78 7.94
C LEU A 70 6.08 10.78 7.83
N LEU A 71 6.18 9.78 6.95
CA LEU A 71 5.12 8.78 6.70
C LEU A 71 4.79 7.91 7.92
N HIS A 72 5.74 7.68 8.84
CA HIS A 72 5.53 6.86 10.04
C HIS A 72 5.10 7.65 11.30
N LYS A 73 4.76 8.94 11.15
CA LYS A 73 4.29 9.77 12.26
C LYS A 73 2.79 10.01 12.07
N THR A 74 2.03 8.95 12.33
CA THR A 74 0.57 8.81 12.14
C THR A 74 -0.26 9.96 12.71
N GLU A 75 0.32 10.82 13.54
CA GLU A 75 -0.35 11.89 14.29
C GLU A 75 -0.30 13.28 13.63
N ILE A 76 0.43 13.49 12.53
CA ILE A 76 0.57 14.84 11.96
C ILE A 76 -0.51 15.19 10.93
N GLY A 77 -1.52 14.34 10.69
CA GLY A 77 -2.54 14.59 9.67
C GLY A 77 -1.91 14.83 8.28
N ALA A 78 -1.08 13.88 7.83
CA ALA A 78 -0.26 14.00 6.63
C ALA A 78 -1.05 13.91 5.31
N VAL A 79 -2.37 13.71 5.37
CA VAL A 79 -3.24 13.46 4.22
C VAL A 79 -4.40 14.45 4.25
N MET A 80 -4.67 15.06 3.09
CA MET A 80 -5.86 15.84 2.78
C MET A 80 -6.64 15.12 1.70
N VAL A 81 -7.90 14.83 1.95
CA VAL A 81 -8.78 14.13 1.00
C VAL A 81 -9.83 15.08 0.45
N ASP A 82 -10.46 14.68 -0.65
CA ASP A 82 -11.65 15.33 -1.21
C ASP A 82 -11.47 16.81 -1.60
N LEU A 83 -10.28 17.15 -2.08
CA LEU A 83 -9.96 18.48 -2.59
C LEU A 83 -10.54 18.62 -4.00
N ARG A 84 -11.42 19.61 -4.21
CA ARG A 84 -12.21 19.81 -5.44
C ARG A 84 -11.85 21.08 -6.20
N THR A 85 -11.06 21.97 -5.62
CA THR A 85 -10.76 23.30 -6.20
C THR A 85 -9.30 23.71 -6.08
N ASP A 86 -8.83 24.58 -6.97
CA ASP A 86 -7.50 25.22 -6.89
C ASP A 86 -7.24 25.87 -5.52
N LYS A 87 -8.27 26.46 -4.92
CA LYS A 87 -8.18 27.12 -3.60
C LYS A 87 -7.93 26.09 -2.50
N GLU A 88 -8.71 25.02 -2.45
CA GLU A 88 -8.53 23.94 -1.48
C GLU A 88 -7.15 23.27 -1.61
N ILE A 89 -6.62 23.14 -2.83
CA ILE A 89 -5.25 22.64 -3.05
C ILE A 89 -4.21 23.57 -2.43
N LYS A 90 -4.31 24.87 -2.67
CA LYS A 90 -3.36 25.86 -2.11
C LYS A 90 -3.43 25.90 -0.59
N ASP A 91 -4.63 25.92 -0.03
CA ASP A 91 -4.87 25.95 1.42
C ASP A 91 -4.37 24.66 2.07
N GLY A 92 -4.72 23.51 1.51
CA GLY A 92 -4.25 22.21 1.97
C GLY A 92 -2.72 22.07 1.90
N PHE A 93 -2.07 22.61 0.87
CA PHE A 93 -0.61 22.56 0.73
C PHE A 93 0.06 23.37 1.84
N ALA A 94 -0.45 24.58 2.11
CA ALA A 94 0.06 25.43 3.18
C ALA A 94 -0.12 24.78 4.56
N GLU A 95 -1.26 24.14 4.79
CA GLU A 95 -1.56 23.40 6.01
C GLU A 95 -0.61 22.20 6.19
N LEU A 96 -0.45 21.35 5.18
CA LEU A 96 0.47 20.21 5.24
C LEU A 96 1.92 20.66 5.46
N LYS A 97 2.35 21.75 4.81
CA LYS A 97 3.68 22.34 5.03
C LYS A 97 3.87 22.81 6.46
N ARG A 98 2.86 23.44 7.06
CA ARG A 98 2.86 23.83 8.48
C ARG A 98 2.92 22.62 9.41
N ARG A 99 2.21 21.53 9.11
CA ARG A 99 2.25 20.29 9.91
C ARG A 99 3.61 19.62 9.83
N ALA A 100 4.18 19.52 8.63
CA ALA A 100 5.53 18.98 8.40
C ALA A 100 6.60 19.76 9.17
N ALA A 101 6.52 21.09 9.20
CA ALA A 101 7.49 21.95 9.89
C ALA A 101 7.58 21.71 11.41
N LYS A 102 6.57 21.09 12.03
CA LYS A 102 6.60 20.69 13.45
C LYS A 102 7.52 19.50 13.72
N VAL A 103 7.91 18.79 12.67
CA VAL A 103 8.76 17.61 12.75
C VAL A 103 10.13 17.96 12.22
N LYS A 104 11.18 17.68 13.02
CA LYS A 104 12.56 17.80 12.54
C LYS A 104 12.78 16.79 11.40
N SER A 105 12.96 17.30 10.19
CA SER A 105 13.40 16.56 9.03
C SER A 105 14.39 17.43 8.25
N THR A 106 15.41 16.78 7.67
CA THR A 106 16.39 17.41 6.78
C THR A 106 15.96 17.32 5.31
N GLU A 107 14.84 16.65 5.03
CA GLU A 107 14.34 16.43 3.68
C GLU A 107 13.55 17.65 3.17
N PRO A 108 13.66 17.99 1.87
CA PRO A 108 12.80 18.99 1.25
C PRO A 108 11.32 18.60 1.35
N PHE A 109 10.47 19.56 1.71
CA PHE A 109 9.02 19.34 1.75
C PHE A 109 8.46 19.16 0.34
N SER A 110 7.72 18.07 0.13
CA SER A 110 6.91 17.87 -1.06
C SER A 110 5.61 17.15 -0.70
N VAL A 111 4.64 17.19 -1.61
CA VAL A 111 3.39 16.43 -1.53
C VAL A 111 3.22 15.56 -2.76
N ALA A 112 2.57 14.42 -2.59
CA ALA A 112 2.06 13.59 -3.67
C ALA A 112 0.56 13.85 -3.83
N LEU A 113 0.13 14.18 -5.05
CA LEU A 113 -1.27 14.31 -5.42
C LEU A 113 -1.72 13.05 -6.15
N GLN A 114 -2.95 12.63 -5.85
CA GLN A 114 -3.53 11.38 -6.33
C GLN A 114 -5.00 11.61 -6.69
N ARG A 115 -5.53 10.87 -7.65
CA ARG A 115 -6.99 10.89 -7.89
C ARG A 115 -7.69 10.32 -6.67
N MET A 116 -8.71 11.00 -6.17
CA MET A 116 -9.59 10.42 -5.16
C MET A 116 -10.49 9.38 -5.84
N VAL A 117 -10.52 8.16 -5.28
CA VAL A 117 -11.42 7.11 -5.73
C VAL A 117 -12.72 7.26 -4.96
N PRO A 118 -13.83 7.62 -5.60
CA PRO A 118 -15.11 7.72 -4.90
C PRO A 118 -15.66 6.31 -4.64
N GLY A 119 -15.90 6.01 -3.37
CA GLY A 119 -16.43 4.71 -2.96
C GLY A 119 -15.43 3.56 -3.10
N GLY A 120 -15.96 2.35 -2.99
CA GLY A 120 -15.18 1.12 -2.91
C GLY A 120 -14.96 0.67 -1.46
N VAL A 121 -14.61 -0.60 -1.31
CA VAL A 121 -14.25 -1.20 -0.03
C VAL A 121 -12.73 -1.15 0.09
N GLU A 122 -12.23 -0.57 1.17
CA GLU A 122 -10.82 -0.64 1.51
C GLU A 122 -10.49 -2.07 1.96
N THR A 123 -9.46 -2.65 1.36
CA THR A 123 -8.92 -3.96 1.72
C THR A 123 -7.43 -3.85 2.03
N VAL A 124 -6.89 -4.86 2.69
CA VAL A 124 -5.46 -4.98 2.98
C VAL A 124 -4.98 -6.30 2.40
N ILE A 125 -3.90 -6.23 1.64
CA ILE A 125 -3.16 -7.40 1.17
C ILE A 125 -1.76 -7.31 1.77
N GLY A 126 -1.36 -8.33 2.51
CA GLY A 126 -0.07 -8.36 3.16
C GLY A 126 0.68 -9.66 2.92
N MET A 127 1.97 -9.65 3.23
CA MET A 127 2.78 -10.85 3.35
C MET A 127 3.79 -10.66 4.47
N THR A 128 4.00 -11.68 5.28
CA THR A 128 5.13 -11.74 6.23
C THR A 128 5.83 -13.09 6.13
N THR A 129 7.14 -13.12 6.32
CA THR A 129 7.90 -14.37 6.35
C THR A 129 7.97 -14.94 7.76
N ASP A 130 7.22 -16.03 8.00
CA ASP A 130 7.29 -16.83 9.23
C ASP A 130 8.54 -17.73 9.25
N PRO A 131 9.22 -17.90 10.41
CA PRO A 131 10.42 -18.73 10.51
C PRO A 131 10.22 -20.22 10.21
N SER A 132 9.02 -20.75 10.47
CA SER A 132 8.68 -22.17 10.35
C SER A 132 7.98 -22.48 9.01
N PHE A 133 7.09 -21.60 8.57
CA PHE A 133 6.24 -21.83 7.40
C PHE A 133 6.67 -21.07 6.15
N GLY A 134 7.61 -20.12 6.27
CA GLY A 134 8.00 -19.26 5.15
C GLY A 134 6.97 -18.14 4.91
N PRO A 135 6.85 -17.64 3.67
CA PRO A 135 5.97 -16.51 3.38
C PRO A 135 4.49 -16.85 3.59
N LEU A 136 3.82 -16.07 4.43
CA LEU A 136 2.39 -16.14 4.71
C LEU A 136 1.70 -14.93 4.08
N VAL A 137 0.82 -15.16 3.11
CA VAL A 137 -0.01 -14.11 2.50
C VAL A 137 -1.24 -13.88 3.37
N MET A 138 -1.57 -12.60 3.58
CA MET A 138 -2.69 -12.13 4.37
C MET A 138 -3.68 -11.36 3.49
N PHE A 139 -4.98 -11.54 3.74
CA PHE A 139 -6.04 -10.72 3.16
C PHE A 139 -7.06 -10.31 4.23
N GLY A 140 -7.55 -9.07 4.18
CA GLY A 140 -8.62 -8.57 5.04
C GLY A 140 -9.25 -7.27 4.55
N LEU A 141 -10.26 -6.78 5.27
CA LEU A 141 -10.83 -5.45 5.02
C LEU A 141 -10.06 -4.37 5.79
N GLY A 142 -9.77 -3.24 5.14
CA GLY A 142 -9.06 -2.10 5.73
C GLY A 142 -9.85 -1.34 6.79
N GLY A 143 -9.23 -0.32 7.36
CA GLY A 143 -9.80 0.48 8.45
C GLY A 143 -10.03 -0.34 9.72
N ILE A 144 -11.16 -0.11 10.40
CA ILE A 144 -11.47 -0.72 11.71
C ILE A 144 -11.52 -2.27 11.68
N TYR A 145 -11.73 -2.87 10.51
CA TYR A 145 -11.91 -4.32 10.37
C TYR A 145 -10.60 -5.09 10.59
N VAL A 146 -9.46 -4.56 10.16
CA VAL A 146 -8.14 -5.12 10.47
C VAL A 146 -7.65 -4.67 11.85
N GLU A 147 -7.81 -3.40 12.22
CA GLU A 147 -7.24 -2.85 13.46
C GLU A 147 -7.93 -3.35 14.73
N VAL A 148 -9.28 -3.39 14.72
CA VAL A 148 -10.08 -3.70 15.91
C VAL A 148 -10.65 -5.11 15.84
N LEU A 149 -11.20 -5.51 14.68
CA LEU A 149 -11.92 -6.78 14.55
C LEU A 149 -11.01 -7.95 14.16
N LYS A 150 -9.78 -7.69 13.71
CA LYS A 150 -8.80 -8.69 13.27
C LYS A 150 -9.39 -9.68 12.25
N ASP A 151 -10.27 -9.18 11.38
CA ASP A 151 -10.94 -10.01 10.36
C ASP A 151 -10.02 -10.15 9.14
N VAL A 152 -9.09 -11.08 9.27
CA VAL A 152 -8.06 -11.39 8.27
C VAL A 152 -7.97 -12.90 8.06
N THR A 153 -7.55 -13.30 6.86
CA THR A 153 -7.25 -14.69 6.52
C THR A 153 -5.80 -14.81 6.09
N PHE A 154 -5.24 -16.01 6.29
CA PHE A 154 -3.86 -16.32 5.94
C PHE A 154 -3.78 -17.59 5.10
N ARG A 155 -2.79 -17.63 4.20
CA ARG A 155 -2.38 -18.83 3.45
C ARG A 155 -0.87 -18.84 3.28
N ILE A 156 -0.30 -20.04 3.25
CA ILE A 156 1.12 -20.23 2.96
C ILE A 156 1.33 -20.01 1.47
N ASN A 157 2.35 -19.24 1.10
CA ASN A 157 2.77 -19.05 -0.27
C ASN A 157 3.44 -20.33 -0.80
N PRO A 158 3.24 -20.75 -2.07
CA PRO A 158 2.46 -20.08 -3.12
C PRO A 158 0.95 -20.33 -3.04
N LEU A 159 0.17 -19.32 -3.42
CA LEU A 159 -1.29 -19.42 -3.52
C LEU A 159 -1.71 -20.08 -4.82
N THR A 160 -2.73 -20.92 -4.73
CA THR A 160 -3.56 -21.32 -5.88
C THR A 160 -4.73 -20.37 -6.08
N THR A 161 -5.39 -20.43 -7.24
CA THR A 161 -6.64 -19.69 -7.47
C THR A 161 -7.73 -20.07 -6.45
N GLN A 162 -7.75 -21.32 -5.97
CA GLN A 162 -8.69 -21.75 -4.95
C GLN A 162 -8.37 -21.11 -3.60
N ASP A 163 -7.09 -21.02 -3.22
CA ASP A 163 -6.67 -20.33 -1.99
C ASP A 163 -7.13 -18.88 -1.98
N ALA A 164 -6.90 -18.14 -3.07
CA ALA A 164 -7.31 -16.74 -3.17
C ALA A 164 -8.83 -16.56 -3.00
N LYS A 165 -9.62 -17.41 -3.67
CA LYS A 165 -11.09 -17.42 -3.55
C LYS A 165 -11.56 -17.72 -2.13
N GLU A 166 -10.93 -18.69 -1.47
CA GLU A 166 -11.29 -19.06 -0.10
C GLU A 166 -10.89 -18.01 0.92
N MET A 167 -9.70 -17.42 0.79
CA MET A 167 -9.25 -16.32 1.64
C MET A 167 -10.28 -15.18 1.67
N ILE A 168 -10.82 -14.81 0.50
CA ILE A 168 -11.83 -13.76 0.40
C ILE A 168 -13.14 -14.19 1.08
N ARG A 169 -13.63 -15.41 0.80
CA ARG A 169 -14.91 -15.91 1.32
C ARG A 169 -14.91 -16.22 2.82
N GLN A 170 -13.74 -16.48 3.39
CA GLN A 170 -13.58 -16.83 4.81
C GLN A 170 -13.59 -15.60 5.72
N LEU A 171 -13.56 -14.38 5.18
CA LEU A 171 -13.76 -13.18 5.97
C LEU A 171 -15.15 -13.17 6.60
N ARG A 172 -15.23 -12.83 7.89
CA ARG A 172 -16.52 -12.65 8.57
C ARG A 172 -17.30 -11.50 7.95
N SER A 173 -16.58 -10.49 7.46
CA SER A 173 -17.09 -9.33 6.75
C SER A 173 -17.25 -9.53 5.24
N TYR A 174 -17.12 -10.76 4.71
CA TYR A 174 -17.36 -11.06 3.29
C TYR A 174 -18.67 -10.46 2.73
N PRO A 175 -19.80 -10.40 3.46
CA PRO A 175 -21.01 -9.73 2.98
C PRO A 175 -20.83 -8.26 2.58
N LEU A 176 -19.82 -7.56 3.10
CA LEU A 176 -19.51 -6.18 2.68
C LEU A 176 -18.92 -6.11 1.26
N LEU A 177 -18.27 -7.19 0.80
CA LEU A 177 -17.73 -7.29 -0.55
C LEU A 177 -18.80 -7.67 -1.58
N THR A 178 -19.89 -8.30 -1.16
CA THR A 178 -20.98 -8.75 -2.05
C THR A 178 -22.17 -7.79 -2.10
N GLY A 179 -22.04 -6.63 -1.47
CA GLY A 179 -23.03 -5.55 -1.48
C GLY A 179 -23.78 -5.45 -0.15
N PHE A 180 -23.74 -4.26 0.46
CA PHE A 180 -24.35 -3.98 1.76
C PHE A 180 -25.04 -2.62 1.76
N ARG A 181 -26.29 -2.55 2.27
CA ARG A 181 -27.09 -1.32 2.39
C ARG A 181 -27.14 -0.46 1.11
N GLY A 182 -27.35 -1.10 -0.03
CA GLY A 182 -27.46 -0.43 -1.33
C GLY A 182 -26.12 -0.11 -2.01
N ALA A 183 -24.98 -0.39 -1.36
CA ALA A 183 -23.69 -0.40 -2.05
C ALA A 183 -23.60 -1.62 -2.99
N PRO A 184 -23.04 -1.45 -4.21
CA PRO A 184 -22.86 -2.55 -5.14
C PRO A 184 -21.81 -3.54 -4.64
N ALA A 185 -21.88 -4.79 -5.11
CA ALA A 185 -20.81 -5.75 -4.93
C ALA A 185 -19.51 -5.25 -5.58
N VAL A 186 -18.38 -5.49 -4.93
CA VAL A 186 -17.07 -5.14 -5.49
C VAL A 186 -16.60 -6.21 -6.47
N ASN A 187 -15.61 -5.88 -7.31
CA ASN A 187 -15.02 -6.83 -8.23
C ASN A 187 -14.08 -7.80 -7.48
N LEU A 188 -14.61 -8.97 -7.09
CA LEU A 188 -13.83 -10.00 -6.39
C LEU A 188 -12.67 -10.54 -7.22
N THR A 189 -12.82 -10.60 -8.55
CA THR A 189 -11.76 -11.09 -9.46
C THR A 189 -10.50 -10.24 -9.38
N ILE A 190 -10.63 -8.92 -9.21
CA ILE A 190 -9.46 -8.04 -9.03
C ILE A 190 -8.72 -8.33 -7.72
N ILE A 191 -9.44 -8.67 -6.65
CA ILE A 191 -8.83 -9.08 -5.38
C ILE A 191 -8.10 -10.41 -5.55
N GLU A 192 -8.75 -11.40 -6.18
CA GLU A 192 -8.17 -12.71 -6.46
C GLU A 192 -6.86 -12.57 -7.26
N GLU A 193 -6.89 -11.79 -8.34
CA GLU A 193 -5.72 -11.54 -9.17
C GLU A 193 -4.62 -10.82 -8.37
N ALA A 194 -4.95 -9.79 -7.58
CA ALA A 194 -3.96 -9.09 -6.76
C ALA A 194 -3.26 -10.03 -5.75
N LEU A 195 -4.02 -10.92 -5.09
CA LEU A 195 -3.46 -11.94 -4.19
C LEU A 195 -2.50 -12.89 -4.91
N LEU A 196 -2.90 -13.38 -6.09
CA LEU A 196 -2.08 -14.27 -6.91
C LEU A 196 -0.81 -13.55 -7.42
N ARG A 197 -0.90 -12.26 -7.76
CA ARG A 197 0.27 -11.45 -8.16
C ARG A 197 1.22 -11.18 -7.01
N VAL A 198 0.71 -10.91 -5.80
CA VAL A 198 1.56 -10.81 -4.60
C VAL A 198 2.24 -12.15 -4.33
N SER A 199 1.51 -13.26 -4.43
CA SER A 199 2.08 -14.60 -4.28
C SER A 199 3.19 -14.88 -5.32
N GLN A 200 2.98 -14.47 -6.56
CA GLN A 200 3.99 -14.56 -7.62
C GLN A 200 5.22 -13.70 -7.30
N LEU A 201 5.02 -12.43 -6.94
CA LEU A 201 6.08 -11.48 -6.62
C LEU A 201 7.00 -12.01 -5.51
N VAL A 202 6.43 -12.52 -4.43
CA VAL A 202 7.18 -13.01 -3.27
C VAL A 202 7.89 -14.34 -3.57
N ARG A 203 7.34 -15.16 -4.47
CA ARG A 203 8.03 -16.35 -4.98
C ARG A 203 9.25 -15.98 -5.82
N ASP A 204 9.11 -14.97 -6.69
CA ASP A 204 10.17 -14.54 -7.60
C ASP A 204 11.29 -13.78 -6.85
N PHE A 205 10.94 -13.04 -5.80
CA PHE A 205 11.88 -12.26 -4.98
C PHE A 205 11.84 -12.64 -3.50
N GLN A 206 12.55 -13.72 -3.15
CA GLN A 206 12.62 -14.24 -1.77
C GLN A 206 13.31 -13.30 -0.77
N THR A 207 13.96 -12.23 -1.25
CA THR A 207 14.52 -11.16 -0.41
C THR A 207 13.42 -10.32 0.24
N ILE A 208 12.22 -10.29 -0.33
CA ILE A 208 11.07 -9.59 0.25
C ILE A 208 10.63 -10.35 1.50
N ALA A 209 10.78 -9.71 2.65
CA ALA A 209 10.42 -10.25 3.95
C ALA A 209 9.01 -9.84 4.40
N GLU A 210 8.58 -8.63 4.01
CA GLU A 210 7.25 -8.11 4.31
C GLU A 210 6.69 -7.35 3.11
N VAL A 211 5.38 -7.48 2.91
CA VAL A 211 4.57 -6.69 1.98
C VAL A 211 3.38 -6.17 2.76
N ASP A 212 3.07 -4.89 2.61
CA ASP A 212 1.87 -4.27 3.16
C ASP A 212 1.26 -3.35 2.10
N ILE A 213 0.12 -3.75 1.54
CA ILE A 213 -0.66 -2.97 0.58
C ILE A 213 -1.91 -2.50 1.33
N ASN A 214 -1.88 -1.24 1.78
CA ASN A 214 -2.90 -0.70 2.65
C ASN A 214 -3.12 0.81 2.43
N PRO A 215 -4.27 1.25 1.87
CA PRO A 215 -5.37 0.42 1.38
C PRO A 215 -5.16 -0.06 -0.06
N PHE A 216 -5.67 -1.25 -0.35
CA PHE A 216 -6.09 -1.66 -1.69
C PHE A 216 -7.59 -1.42 -1.82
N ILE A 217 -7.98 -0.38 -2.56
CA ILE A 217 -9.39 -0.01 -2.76
C ILE A 217 -9.97 -0.90 -3.85
N VAL A 218 -11.15 -1.47 -3.61
CA VAL A 218 -11.86 -2.34 -4.55
C VAL A 218 -13.26 -1.81 -4.80
N SER A 219 -13.62 -1.62 -6.05
CA SER A 219 -14.91 -1.12 -6.50
C SER A 219 -15.61 -2.13 -7.40
N ALA A 220 -16.88 -1.89 -7.73
CA ALA A 220 -17.59 -2.70 -8.73
C ALA A 220 -16.91 -2.62 -10.11
N THR A 221 -16.43 -1.43 -10.44
CA THR A 221 -15.73 -1.10 -11.69
C THR A 221 -14.24 -1.46 -11.57
N PRO A 222 -13.69 -2.34 -12.43
CA PRO A 222 -12.27 -2.74 -12.38
C PRO A 222 -11.29 -1.57 -12.42
N GLU A 223 -11.58 -0.56 -13.24
CA GLU A 223 -10.76 0.64 -13.42
C GLU A 223 -10.67 1.49 -12.16
N ASP A 224 -11.59 1.27 -11.22
CA ASP A 224 -11.61 1.94 -9.95
C ASP A 224 -10.86 1.22 -8.82
N CYS A 225 -10.45 -0.03 -9.05
CA CYS A 225 -9.68 -0.80 -8.09
C CYS A 225 -8.19 -0.43 -8.13
N ARG A 226 -7.56 -0.15 -6.98
CA ARG A 226 -6.16 0.28 -6.92
C ARG A 226 -5.52 0.22 -5.54
N ALA A 227 -4.23 -0.09 -5.50
CA ALA A 227 -3.36 0.16 -4.36
C ALA A 227 -3.08 1.65 -4.23
N VAL A 228 -3.37 2.23 -3.06
CA VAL A 228 -3.16 3.65 -2.75
C VAL A 228 -1.88 3.87 -1.96
N ASP A 229 -1.47 2.85 -1.20
CA ASP A 229 -0.19 2.83 -0.52
C ASP A 229 0.35 1.42 -0.48
N ALA A 230 1.67 1.33 -0.46
CA ALA A 230 2.36 0.07 -0.29
C ALA A 230 3.70 0.28 0.42
N ARG A 231 4.09 -0.74 1.17
CA ARG A 231 5.39 -0.84 1.82
C ARG A 231 5.94 -2.25 1.65
N PHE A 232 7.24 -2.32 1.42
CA PHE A 232 8.00 -3.55 1.40
C PHE A 232 9.14 -3.47 2.40
N ILE A 233 9.47 -4.60 3.01
CA ILE A 233 10.72 -4.79 3.73
C ILE A 233 11.52 -5.87 3.03
N VAL A 234 12.75 -5.54 2.68
CA VAL A 234 13.71 -6.40 2.00
C VAL A 234 14.77 -6.81 3.03
N ARG A 235 15.03 -8.11 3.12
CA ARG A 235 16.16 -8.63 3.90
C ARG A 235 17.37 -8.77 2.99
N ASP A 236 18.51 -8.34 3.50
CA ASP A 236 19.79 -8.69 2.90
C ASP A 236 20.00 -10.20 3.03
N THR A 237 20.14 -10.89 1.91
CA THR A 237 20.45 -12.33 1.84
C THR A 237 21.80 -12.69 2.46
N GLN A 238 22.66 -11.69 2.75
CA GLN A 238 23.97 -11.91 3.39
C GLN A 238 23.94 -11.86 4.93
N LEU A 239 22.86 -11.39 5.57
CA LEU A 239 22.78 -11.36 7.03
C LEU A 239 22.34 -12.72 7.58
N PRO A 240 23.12 -13.37 8.48
CA PRO A 240 22.73 -14.64 9.04
C PRO A 240 21.39 -14.50 9.78
N ARG A 241 20.52 -15.52 9.62
CA ARG A 241 19.29 -15.65 10.42
C ARG A 241 19.67 -15.51 11.89
N LYS A 242 19.41 -14.36 12.52
CA LYS A 242 19.55 -14.22 13.98
C LYS A 242 18.61 -15.26 14.59
N LYS A 243 19.17 -16.35 15.11
CA LYS A 243 18.43 -17.27 15.97
C LYS A 243 17.89 -16.41 17.11
N ARG A 244 16.57 -16.39 17.28
CA ARG A 244 15.96 -15.87 18.51
C ARG A 244 16.60 -16.67 19.64
N ASN A 245 17.44 -16.04 20.46
CA ASN A 245 17.96 -16.66 21.66
C ASN A 245 16.76 -17.11 22.49
N LYS A 246 16.66 -18.42 22.73
CA LYS A 246 15.93 -18.95 23.88
C LYS A 246 16.76 -18.60 25.11
N GLU A 247 16.70 -17.35 25.53
CA GLU A 247 16.94 -16.97 26.93
C GLU A 247 15.54 -17.06 27.56
N GLY A 248 15.22 -18.11 28.30
CA GLY A 248 15.81 -18.37 29.60
C GLY A 248 14.89 -17.71 30.62
N LEU A 249 13.73 -18.32 30.88
CA LEU A 249 12.91 -17.96 32.04
C LEU A 249 13.30 -18.91 33.18
N PRO A 250 13.65 -18.40 34.38
CA PRO A 250 13.62 -19.21 35.59
C PRO A 250 12.19 -19.68 35.89
#